data_AF-A0A2V7Z3G7-F1
#
_entry.id   AF-A0A2V7Z3G7-F1
#
_cell.length_a   1.000
_cell.length_b   1.000
_cell.length_c   1.000
_cell.angle_alpha   90.00
_cell.angle_beta   90.00
_cell.angle_gamma   90.00
#
_symmetry.space_group_name_H-M   'P 1'
#
loop_
_entity.id
_entity.type
_entity.pdbx_description
1 polymer ?
#
loop_
_entity_poly.entity_id
_entity_poly.type
_entity_poly.pdbx_seq_one_letter_code
_entity_poly.pdbx_strand_id
1 'polypeptide(L)'
;MTIRATAPYRSTMGGVRGRSAAGIPLGVFAAATIAASLLLRPAPGRAVGRGDLSGTWKLDRERSDDPGQKFADGGGTSGHGSGGGGFRGRRGGGGFGGRHGRPAEGSGESADLSQDPRAFDLLSIVHHDPELKITDGLGREHVLYTDGRKIEEERSAGTMKIRAKWKDGRVVVATTPDHGPKITETYAVTADGSSMTVTTKIEGRGRDVEFKRVYAAQR
;
A
#
# COMPACT_ATOMS: atom_id res chain seq x y z
N MET A 1 -1.97 -6.20 55.91
CA MET A 1 -1.36 -7.33 56.64
C MET A 1 -1.21 -8.49 55.66
N THR A 2 0.02 -8.98 55.48
CA THR A 2 0.49 -9.82 54.36
C THR A 2 0.28 -11.32 54.61
N ILE A 3 -0.23 -12.09 53.63
CA ILE A 3 0.07 -13.53 53.39
C ILE A 3 -0.17 -13.80 51.87
N ARG A 4 0.82 -13.91 50.99
CA ARG A 4 1.69 -15.04 50.57
C ARG A 4 1.00 -16.31 50.00
N ALA A 5 1.12 -16.43 48.66
CA ALA A 5 1.56 -17.55 47.80
C ALA A 5 1.27 -19.04 48.14
N THR A 6 0.94 -19.85 47.11
CA THR A 6 1.40 -21.25 46.82
C THR A 6 0.82 -21.68 45.46
N ALA A 7 1.58 -21.70 44.35
CA ALA A 7 2.40 -22.78 43.75
C ALA A 7 1.62 -23.79 42.84
N PRO A 8 2.27 -24.32 41.77
CA PRO A 8 1.61 -24.88 40.57
C PRO A 8 1.42 -26.40 40.58
N TYR A 9 0.47 -26.88 39.76
CA TYR A 9 0.19 -28.29 39.51
C TYR A 9 1.25 -28.92 38.59
N ARG A 10 1.97 -29.92 39.11
CA ARG A 10 2.73 -30.94 38.35
C ARG A 10 2.01 -32.28 38.51
N SER A 11 1.80 -33.00 37.41
CA SER A 11 1.56 -34.46 37.41
C SER A 11 2.27 -35.04 36.19
N THR A 12 3.42 -35.71 36.37
CA THR A 12 3.65 -37.18 36.46
C THR A 12 3.31 -37.92 35.16
N MET A 13 4.32 -38.30 34.38
CA MET A 13 5.04 -39.60 34.33
C MET A 13 4.41 -40.62 33.37
N GLY A 14 5.24 -41.12 32.46
CA GLY A 14 4.96 -42.26 31.60
C GLY A 14 6.18 -42.52 30.71
N GLY A 15 7.23 -43.08 31.31
CA GLY A 15 8.43 -43.48 30.58
C GLY A 15 8.27 -44.84 29.91
N VAL A 16 8.95 -45.05 28.78
CA VAL A 16 9.42 -46.37 28.36
C VAL A 16 10.86 -46.22 27.89
N ARG A 17 11.73 -47.00 28.52
CA ARG A 17 13.14 -47.20 28.19
C ARG A 17 13.25 -48.23 27.06
N GLY A 18 14.22 -48.03 26.18
CA GLY A 18 14.78 -49.09 25.32
C GLY A 18 16.19 -48.70 24.91
N ARG A 19 17.20 -49.29 25.57
CA ARG A 19 18.64 -49.09 25.32
C ARG A 19 19.14 -50.15 24.35
N SER A 20 20.14 -49.78 23.53
CA SER A 20 21.42 -50.50 23.26
C SER A 20 21.92 -50.06 21.87
N ALA A 21 23.05 -49.33 21.77
CA ALA A 21 24.44 -49.83 21.73
C ALA A 21 24.73 -50.52 20.38
N ALA A 22 25.83 -50.32 19.64
CA ALA A 22 27.13 -49.70 19.86
C ALA A 22 27.79 -49.46 18.48
N GLY A 23 28.91 -48.74 18.42
CA GLY A 23 29.94 -48.95 17.39
C GLY A 23 30.32 -47.72 16.57
N ILE A 24 31.38 -47.03 16.99
CA ILE A 24 32.18 -46.14 16.16
C ILE A 24 33.38 -46.96 15.67
N PRO A 25 33.68 -47.00 14.36
CA PRO A 25 35.05 -47.08 13.91
C PRO A 25 35.50 -45.77 13.28
N LEU A 26 36.69 -45.33 13.69
CA LEU A 26 37.50 -44.34 13.00
C LEU A 26 37.74 -44.82 11.56
N GLY A 27 37.32 -44.01 10.60
CA GLY A 27 37.66 -44.16 9.18
C GLY A 27 37.81 -42.77 8.57
N VAL A 28 39.06 -42.34 8.41
CA VAL A 28 39.44 -41.17 7.62
C VAL A 28 39.04 -41.42 6.17
N PHE A 29 38.16 -40.60 5.58
CA PHE A 29 38.20 -40.23 4.16
C PHE A 29 37.35 -38.98 3.88
N ALA A 30 38.00 -38.05 3.17
CA ALA A 30 37.46 -37.13 2.18
C ALA A 30 36.46 -36.04 2.59
N ALA A 31 36.95 -34.81 2.41
CA ALA A 31 36.21 -33.57 2.36
C ALA A 31 34.89 -33.65 1.57
N ALA A 32 33.81 -33.25 2.22
CA ALA A 32 32.65 -32.69 1.55
C ALA A 32 32.16 -31.52 2.42
N THR A 33 32.45 -30.32 1.94
CA THR A 33 31.90 -29.06 2.43
C THR A 33 30.38 -29.11 2.37
N ILE A 34 29.71 -29.41 3.49
CA ILE A 34 28.29 -29.11 3.62
C ILE A 34 28.22 -27.61 3.92
N ALA A 35 27.96 -26.86 2.85
CA ALA A 35 27.66 -25.44 2.90
C ALA A 35 26.60 -25.19 3.97
N ALA A 36 26.98 -24.50 5.04
CA ALA A 36 26.04 -23.88 5.94
C ALA A 36 25.32 -22.79 5.14
N SER A 37 24.23 -23.15 4.46
CA SER A 37 23.27 -22.19 3.95
C SER A 37 22.64 -21.52 5.16
N LEU A 38 23.29 -20.46 5.66
CA LEU A 38 22.61 -19.49 6.51
C LEU A 38 21.36 -19.08 5.73
N LEU A 39 20.20 -19.50 6.21
CA LEU A 39 18.94 -18.87 5.85
C LEU A 39 19.11 -17.40 6.24
N LEU A 40 19.43 -16.57 5.26
CA LEU A 40 19.33 -15.12 5.39
C LEU A 40 17.85 -14.84 5.59
N ARG A 41 17.40 -14.90 6.84
CA ARG A 41 16.14 -14.27 7.23
C ARG A 41 16.28 -12.83 6.77
N PRO A 42 15.37 -12.29 5.94
CA PRO A 42 15.34 -10.85 5.74
C PRO A 42 15.25 -10.26 7.14
N ALA A 43 16.26 -9.48 7.53
CA ALA A 43 16.20 -8.76 8.79
C ALA A 43 14.86 -8.01 8.75
N PRO A 44 14.00 -8.10 9.79
CA PRO A 44 12.92 -7.15 9.91
C PRO A 44 13.61 -5.78 9.82
N GLY A 45 13.33 -5.05 8.74
CA GLY A 45 13.88 -3.73 8.53
C GLY A 45 13.71 -3.01 9.85
N ARG A 46 14.83 -2.61 10.46
CA ARG A 46 14.92 -2.04 11.80
C ARG A 46 13.68 -1.18 11.99
N ALA A 47 12.81 -1.54 12.93
CA ALA A 47 11.58 -0.80 13.18
C ALA A 47 12.02 0.62 13.54
N VAL A 48 12.05 1.49 12.54
CA VAL A 48 12.11 2.93 12.72
C VAL A 48 10.89 3.18 13.59
N GLY A 49 11.08 3.73 14.79
CA GLY A 49 9.99 4.03 15.69
C GLY A 49 8.88 4.76 14.93
N ARG A 50 7.62 4.65 15.39
CA ARG A 50 6.47 5.30 14.75
C ARG A 50 6.86 6.74 14.42
N GLY A 51 7.07 7.02 13.13
CA GLY A 51 7.61 8.31 12.69
C GLY A 51 6.58 9.40 12.88
N ASP A 52 6.99 10.61 13.24
CA ASP A 52 6.06 11.74 13.17
C ASP A 52 5.84 12.10 11.69
N LEU A 53 4.57 12.14 11.26
CA LEU A 53 4.22 12.51 9.88
C LEU A 53 3.99 14.02 9.74
N SER A 54 4.03 14.76 10.85
CA SER A 54 3.75 16.18 10.89
C SER A 54 4.70 16.98 9.99
N GLY A 55 4.15 18.00 9.34
CA GLY A 55 4.91 18.91 8.51
C GLY A 55 4.21 19.27 7.20
N THR A 56 4.89 20.11 6.44
CA THR A 56 4.47 20.50 5.09
C THR A 56 5.34 19.77 4.09
N TRP A 57 4.72 19.06 3.18
CA TRP A 57 5.33 18.11 2.27
C TRP A 57 5.02 18.51 0.83
N LYS A 58 6.05 18.89 0.07
CA LYS A 58 5.89 19.26 -1.35
C LYS A 58 6.26 18.08 -2.24
N LEU A 59 5.44 17.81 -3.25
CA LEU A 59 5.67 16.72 -4.18
C LEU A 59 6.99 16.92 -4.93
N ASP A 60 7.84 15.90 -4.88
CA ASP A 60 9.02 15.79 -5.69
C ASP A 60 8.66 15.01 -6.95
N ARG A 61 8.38 15.72 -8.05
CA ARG A 61 7.91 15.11 -9.30
C ARG A 61 8.96 14.22 -9.96
N GLU A 62 10.24 14.48 -9.73
CA GLU A 62 11.33 13.69 -10.31
C GLU A 62 11.48 12.33 -9.61
N ARG A 63 11.19 12.28 -8.30
CA ARG A 63 11.23 11.04 -7.51
C ARG A 63 9.88 10.32 -7.40
N SER A 64 8.82 10.92 -7.96
CA SER A 64 7.46 10.38 -7.95
C SER A 64 7.11 9.70 -9.27
N ASP A 65 6.23 8.71 -9.19
CA ASP A 65 5.48 8.24 -10.35
C ASP A 65 4.42 9.27 -10.74
N ASP A 66 4.10 9.36 -12.04
CA ASP A 66 2.93 10.10 -12.53
C ASP A 66 1.68 9.21 -12.41
N PRO A 67 0.69 9.56 -11.57
CA PRO A 67 -0.51 8.72 -11.38
C PRO A 67 -1.30 8.57 -12.68
N GLY A 68 -1.43 9.65 -13.47
CA GLY A 68 -2.16 9.64 -14.74
C GLY A 68 -1.56 8.66 -15.74
N GLN A 69 -0.22 8.65 -15.86
CA GLN A 69 0.48 7.65 -16.66
C GLN A 69 0.28 6.24 -16.12
N LYS A 70 0.38 6.01 -14.81
CA LYS A 70 0.16 4.67 -14.20
C LYS A 70 -1.26 4.14 -14.48
N PHE A 71 -2.27 5.01 -14.46
CA PHE A 71 -3.62 4.63 -14.86
C PHE A 71 -3.72 4.35 -16.36
N ALA A 72 -3.07 5.13 -17.21
CA ALA A 72 -3.07 4.94 -18.66
C ALA A 72 -2.33 3.66 -19.07
N ASP A 73 -1.17 3.38 -18.47
CA ASP A 73 -0.33 2.21 -18.75
C ASP A 73 -1.00 0.92 -18.29
N GLY A 74 -1.66 0.94 -17.12
CA GLY A 74 -2.53 -0.16 -16.75
C GLY A 74 -3.66 -0.38 -17.78
N GLY A 75 -4.00 0.66 -18.56
CA GLY A 75 -5.05 0.73 -19.59
C GLY A 75 -4.72 0.09 -20.92
N GLY A 76 -3.45 -0.19 -21.20
CA GLY A 76 -3.01 -0.58 -22.53
C GLY A 76 -2.78 -2.07 -22.68
N THR A 77 -3.78 -2.83 -23.13
CA THR A 77 -3.62 -3.92 -24.12
C THR A 77 -4.97 -4.27 -24.73
N SER A 78 -5.27 -3.68 -25.89
CA SER A 78 -5.92 -4.36 -27.03
C SER A 78 -5.83 -3.48 -28.28
N GLY A 79 -4.84 -3.73 -29.16
CA GLY A 79 -4.95 -3.32 -30.56
C GLY A 79 -3.75 -2.62 -31.23
N HIS A 80 -2.50 -3.03 -31.00
CA HIS A 80 -1.45 -2.83 -32.01
C HIS A 80 -1.07 -4.21 -32.59
N GLY A 81 -1.82 -4.63 -33.60
CA GLY A 81 -1.45 -5.71 -34.51
C GLY A 81 -1.11 -5.10 -35.86
N SER A 82 0.18 -5.05 -36.18
CA SER A 82 0.69 -4.78 -37.52
C SER A 82 0.29 -5.89 -38.49
N GLY A 83 -0.34 -5.51 -39.59
CA GLY A 83 -0.52 -6.29 -40.82
C GLY A 83 -1.28 -5.39 -41.79
N GLY A 84 -0.70 -4.85 -42.85
CA GLY A 84 0.00 -5.59 -43.90
C GLY A 84 -0.99 -5.80 -45.06
N GLY A 85 -1.14 -4.77 -45.92
CA GLY A 85 -1.61 -4.87 -47.30
C GLY A 85 -3.10 -5.19 -47.56
N GLY A 86 -3.67 -4.55 -48.59
CA GLY A 86 -4.82 -5.12 -49.31
C GLY A 86 -6.05 -4.22 -49.46
N PHE A 87 -6.11 -3.55 -50.61
CA PHE A 87 -7.28 -3.09 -51.36
C PHE A 87 -8.67 -3.63 -50.93
N ARG A 88 -9.65 -2.72 -50.81
CA ARG A 88 -10.89 -2.70 -51.63
C ARG A 88 -11.73 -1.48 -51.28
N GLY A 89 -11.88 -0.59 -52.26
CA GLY A 89 -12.78 0.55 -52.15
C GLY A 89 -14.24 0.11 -51.99
N ARG A 90 -14.97 0.86 -51.17
CA ARG A 90 -16.42 0.97 -51.28
C ARG A 90 -16.85 2.40 -50.96
N ARG A 91 -17.02 3.14 -52.05
CA ARG A 91 -18.05 4.14 -52.29
C ARG A 91 -19.10 4.30 -51.18
N GLY A 92 -19.28 5.54 -50.73
CA GLY A 92 -20.61 6.05 -50.37
C GLY A 92 -20.67 6.88 -49.10
N GLY A 93 -20.84 8.19 -49.28
CA GLY A 93 -21.93 8.91 -48.62
C GLY A 93 -21.70 9.43 -47.20
N GLY A 94 -21.55 10.75 -47.12
CA GLY A 94 -22.41 11.59 -46.26
C GLY A 94 -22.17 11.59 -44.75
N GLY A 95 -22.07 12.79 -44.18
CA GLY A 95 -22.34 13.02 -42.76
C GLY A 95 -21.14 13.50 -41.96
N PHE A 96 -20.78 14.77 -42.14
CA PHE A 96 -20.10 15.53 -41.09
C PHE A 96 -21.11 15.73 -39.94
N GLY A 97 -21.12 14.79 -39.01
CA GLY A 97 -21.90 14.84 -37.77
C GLY A 97 -20.95 14.59 -36.61
N GLY A 98 -20.45 15.67 -36.02
CA GLY A 98 -19.65 15.62 -34.80
C GLY A 98 -20.45 14.95 -33.69
N ARG A 99 -20.20 13.66 -33.45
CA ARG A 99 -20.55 13.00 -32.20
C ARG A 99 -19.55 13.48 -31.15
N HIS A 100 -19.82 14.68 -30.61
CA HIS A 100 -19.40 14.99 -29.25
C HIS A 100 -19.98 13.89 -28.37
N GLY A 101 -19.10 12.99 -27.91
CA GLY A 101 -19.42 12.17 -26.76
C GLY A 101 -19.84 13.12 -25.65
N ARG A 102 -21.10 13.02 -25.25
CA ARG A 102 -21.56 13.59 -23.99
C ARG A 102 -20.51 13.24 -22.93
N PRO A 103 -20.08 14.19 -22.07
CA PRO A 103 -19.45 13.77 -20.84
C PRO A 103 -20.46 12.83 -20.17
N ALA A 104 -20.00 11.66 -19.75
CA ALA A 104 -20.80 10.82 -18.88
C ALA A 104 -21.07 11.65 -17.60
N GLU A 105 -22.24 12.30 -17.57
CA GLU A 105 -22.89 12.74 -16.35
C GLU A 105 -23.01 11.49 -15.47
N GLY A 106 -22.24 11.47 -14.39
CA GLY A 106 -21.87 10.25 -13.69
C GLY A 106 -20.38 10.10 -13.47
N SER A 107 -19.61 11.20 -13.41
CA SER A 107 -18.38 11.21 -12.61
C SER A 107 -18.79 11.13 -11.14
N GLY A 108 -19.26 9.94 -10.73
CA GLY A 108 -19.43 9.62 -9.32
C GLY A 108 -18.14 10.00 -8.63
N GLU A 109 -18.26 10.79 -7.57
CA GLU A 109 -17.21 11.16 -6.62
C GLU A 109 -16.56 9.89 -6.11
N SER A 110 -15.69 9.31 -6.92
CA SER A 110 -15.15 8.00 -6.69
C SER A 110 -14.10 8.16 -5.63
N ALA A 111 -14.38 7.59 -4.44
CA ALA A 111 -13.48 7.45 -3.31
C ALA A 111 -12.45 8.57 -3.25
N ASP A 112 -12.88 9.69 -2.66
CA ASP A 112 -12.22 11.00 -2.57
C ASP A 112 -10.72 11.01 -2.23
N LEU A 113 -9.95 10.52 -3.18
CA LEU A 113 -8.55 10.81 -3.42
C LEU A 113 -8.62 11.37 -4.83
N SER A 114 -8.95 12.67 -4.92
CA SER A 114 -9.19 13.33 -6.18
C SER A 114 -8.09 12.94 -7.15
N GLN A 115 -8.50 12.39 -8.28
CA GLN A 115 -7.60 12.13 -9.40
C GLN A 115 -7.08 13.45 -10.00
N ASP A 116 -7.43 14.60 -9.41
CA ASP A 116 -6.85 15.90 -9.68
C ASP A 116 -5.38 15.91 -9.22
N PRO A 117 -4.42 15.99 -10.16
CA PRO A 117 -2.99 15.99 -9.83
C PRO A 117 -2.60 17.10 -8.86
N ARG A 118 -3.34 18.22 -8.84
CA ARG A 118 -3.08 19.37 -7.96
C ARG A 118 -3.24 19.02 -6.49
N ALA A 119 -4.11 18.06 -6.15
CA ALA A 119 -4.26 17.60 -4.77
C ALA A 119 -2.97 16.96 -4.25
N PHE A 120 -2.13 16.42 -5.13
CA PHE A 120 -0.90 15.75 -4.75
C PHE A 120 0.28 16.69 -4.60
N ASP A 121 0.21 17.94 -5.08
CA ASP A 121 1.34 18.86 -5.13
C ASP A 121 1.87 19.26 -3.75
N LEU A 122 0.99 19.30 -2.75
CA LEU A 122 1.29 19.71 -1.38
C LEU A 122 0.45 18.89 -0.40
N LEU A 123 1.05 18.46 0.70
CA LEU A 123 0.34 17.94 1.87
C LEU A 123 0.77 18.74 3.10
N SER A 124 -0.19 19.18 3.90
CA SER A 124 0.05 19.66 5.26
C SER A 124 -0.51 18.63 6.23
N ILE A 125 0.34 18.12 7.11
CA ILE A 125 -0.03 17.06 8.05
C ILE A 125 0.19 17.55 9.47
N VAL A 126 -0.81 17.34 10.31
CA VAL A 126 -0.72 17.47 11.77
C VAL A 126 -0.97 16.09 12.36
N HIS A 127 0.01 15.55 13.08
CA HIS A 127 -0.06 14.20 13.64
C HIS A 127 0.09 14.23 15.16
N HIS A 128 -0.99 13.90 15.85
CA HIS A 128 -1.04 13.70 17.29
C HIS A 128 -1.74 12.39 17.58
N ASP A 129 -0.97 11.31 17.67
CA ASP A 129 -1.47 9.94 17.82
C ASP A 129 -2.63 9.86 18.84
N PRO A 130 -3.81 9.31 18.48
CA PRO A 130 -4.07 8.63 17.22
C PRO A 130 -4.55 9.54 16.08
N GLU A 131 -4.79 10.83 16.31
CA GLU A 131 -5.35 11.75 15.31
C GLU A 131 -4.31 12.14 14.25
N LEU A 132 -4.69 11.94 12.99
CA LEU A 132 -3.90 12.32 11.82
C LEU A 132 -4.76 13.18 10.91
N LYS A 133 -4.45 14.48 10.86
CA LYS A 133 -5.11 15.44 9.99
C LYS A 133 -4.24 15.69 8.76
N ILE A 134 -4.82 15.47 7.59
CA ILE A 134 -4.15 15.66 6.28
C ILE A 134 -4.93 16.71 5.51
N THR A 135 -4.25 17.78 5.12
CA THR A 135 -4.77 18.78 4.18
C THR A 135 -4.02 18.66 2.87
N ASP A 136 -4.75 18.48 1.77
CA ASP A 136 -4.16 18.31 0.44
C ASP A 136 -3.92 19.64 -0.30
N GLY A 137 -3.36 19.57 -1.52
CA GLY A 137 -3.05 20.76 -2.32
C GLY A 137 -4.28 21.55 -2.80
N LEU A 138 -5.48 20.98 -2.68
CA LEU A 138 -6.76 21.66 -2.93
C LEU A 138 -7.36 22.25 -1.65
N GLY A 139 -6.70 22.12 -0.51
CA GLY A 139 -7.17 22.58 0.79
C GLY A 139 -8.21 21.66 1.45
N ARG A 140 -8.39 20.44 0.93
CA ARG A 140 -9.36 19.49 1.46
C ARG A 140 -8.77 18.78 2.67
N GLU A 141 -9.57 18.63 3.71
CA GLU A 141 -9.12 18.13 4.99
C GLU A 141 -9.70 16.74 5.27
N HIS A 142 -8.83 15.83 5.70
CA HIS A 142 -9.19 14.49 6.14
C HIS A 142 -8.64 14.25 7.54
N VAL A 143 -9.53 13.91 8.47
CA VAL A 143 -9.16 13.49 9.83
C VAL A 143 -9.27 11.97 9.92
N LEU A 144 -8.16 11.33 10.25
CA LEU A 144 -8.01 9.89 10.38
C LEU A 144 -7.55 9.52 11.79
N TYR A 145 -7.73 8.25 12.17
CA TYR A 145 -7.28 7.73 13.45
C TYR A 145 -6.37 6.52 13.26
N THR A 146 -5.11 6.61 13.67
CA THR A 146 -4.02 5.61 13.47
C THR A 146 -4.09 4.42 14.44
N ASP A 147 -5.12 4.35 15.29
CA ASP A 147 -5.36 3.27 16.25
C ASP A 147 -6.08 2.06 15.63
N GLY A 148 -6.41 2.13 14.34
CA GLY A 148 -7.07 1.04 13.63
C GLY A 148 -8.57 1.03 13.80
N ARG A 149 -9.21 2.05 14.40
CA ARG A 149 -10.69 2.13 14.39
C ARG A 149 -11.22 2.28 12.97
N LYS A 150 -12.43 1.78 12.75
CA LYS A 150 -13.14 1.93 11.48
C LYS A 150 -14.03 3.16 11.55
N ILE A 151 -13.91 4.03 10.56
CA ILE A 151 -14.79 5.17 10.34
C ILE A 151 -15.70 4.79 9.17
N GLU A 152 -16.99 5.06 9.29
CA GLU A 152 -17.92 5.00 8.16
C GLU A 152 -18.34 6.43 7.84
N GLU A 153 -18.21 6.81 6.57
CA GLU A 153 -18.52 8.14 6.08
C GLU A 153 -19.50 8.04 4.92
N GLU A 154 -20.64 8.71 5.03
CA GLU A 154 -21.64 8.75 3.97
C GLU A 154 -21.31 9.87 2.98
N ARG A 155 -21.33 9.55 1.68
CA ARG A 155 -21.12 10.52 0.60
C ARG A 155 -22.15 10.35 -0.50
N SER A 156 -22.23 11.32 -1.40
CA SER A 156 -23.08 11.26 -2.60
C SER A 156 -22.86 9.98 -3.44
N ALA A 157 -21.64 9.43 -3.44
CA ALA A 157 -21.28 8.19 -4.14
C ALA A 157 -21.51 6.90 -3.34
N GLY A 158 -22.03 7.00 -2.11
CA GLY A 158 -22.27 5.89 -1.18
C GLY A 158 -21.36 5.91 0.05
N THR A 159 -21.57 4.95 0.95
CA THR A 159 -20.80 4.82 2.19
C THR A 159 -19.35 4.41 1.90
N MET A 160 -18.41 5.02 2.61
CA MET A 160 -17.00 4.64 2.62
C MET A 160 -16.54 4.18 4.00
N LYS A 161 -15.80 3.09 4.02
CA LYS A 161 -15.21 2.51 5.23
C LYS A 161 -13.72 2.82 5.24
N ILE A 162 -13.28 3.62 6.20
CA ILE A 162 -11.89 4.08 6.31
C ILE A 162 -11.27 3.48 7.58
N ARG A 163 -10.04 2.98 7.48
CA ARG A 163 -9.25 2.51 8.62
C ARG A 163 -7.80 2.89 8.44
N ALA A 164 -7.24 3.64 9.39
CA ALA A 164 -5.81 3.93 9.45
C ALA A 164 -5.16 3.16 10.60
N LYS A 165 -3.97 2.59 10.39
CA LYS A 165 -3.22 1.94 11.47
C LYS A 165 -1.72 1.99 11.26
N TRP A 166 -0.98 1.98 12.36
CA TRP A 166 0.44 1.71 12.35
C TRP A 166 0.74 0.25 11.96
N LYS A 167 1.68 0.06 11.02
CA LYS A 167 2.24 -1.23 10.63
C LYS A 167 3.71 -1.04 10.22
N ASP A 168 4.63 -1.75 10.87
CA ASP A 168 6.07 -1.75 10.52
C ASP A 168 6.67 -0.33 10.42
N GLY A 169 6.33 0.56 11.37
CA GLY A 169 6.80 1.96 11.41
C GLY A 169 6.16 2.88 10.36
N ARG A 170 5.09 2.44 9.69
CA ARG A 170 4.35 3.19 8.66
C ARG A 170 2.88 3.32 9.01
N VAL A 171 2.22 4.38 8.55
CA VAL A 171 0.76 4.48 8.64
C VAL A 171 0.16 3.88 7.37
N VAL A 172 -0.71 2.89 7.54
CA VAL A 172 -1.47 2.27 6.45
C VAL A 172 -2.92 2.70 6.56
N VAL A 173 -3.41 3.43 5.56
CA VAL A 173 -4.79 3.88 5.42
C VAL A 173 -5.47 3.02 4.37
N ALA A 174 -6.57 2.36 4.73
CA ALA A 174 -7.40 1.59 3.82
C ALA A 174 -8.78 2.23 3.71
N THR A 175 -9.17 2.62 2.50
CA THR A 175 -10.47 3.17 2.15
C THR A 175 -11.21 2.16 1.27
N THR A 176 -12.34 1.67 1.76
CA THR A 176 -13.19 0.70 1.07
C THR A 176 -14.56 1.33 0.83
N PRO A 177 -14.84 1.86 -0.36
CA PRO A 177 -16.17 2.31 -0.71
C PRO A 177 -17.11 1.11 -0.88
N ASP A 178 -18.41 1.30 -0.63
CA ASP A 178 -19.41 0.27 -0.92
C ASP A 178 -19.50 -0.04 -2.42
N HIS A 179 -19.18 0.95 -3.26
CA HIS A 179 -19.08 0.81 -4.70
C HIS A 179 -17.76 1.40 -5.23
N GLY A 180 -17.03 0.59 -6.00
CA GLY A 180 -15.78 1.01 -6.62
C GLY A 180 -14.54 0.32 -6.01
N PRO A 181 -13.33 0.81 -6.36
CA PRO A 181 -12.11 0.16 -5.96
C PRO A 181 -11.77 0.44 -4.50
N LYS A 182 -11.16 -0.53 -3.84
CA LYS A 182 -10.48 -0.32 -2.57
C LYS A 182 -9.19 0.44 -2.81
N ILE A 183 -8.90 1.42 -1.96
CA ILE A 183 -7.66 2.18 -2.02
C ILE A 183 -6.89 1.96 -0.72
N THR A 184 -5.60 1.67 -0.85
CA THR A 184 -4.67 1.54 0.29
C THR A 184 -3.52 2.51 0.10
N GLU A 185 -3.34 3.43 1.04
CA GLU A 185 -2.22 4.37 1.07
C GLU A 185 -1.28 4.02 2.23
N THR A 186 0.02 3.95 1.96
CA THR A 186 1.04 3.70 2.97
C THR A 186 1.98 4.88 3.06
N TYR A 187 1.99 5.53 4.22
CA TYR A 187 2.78 6.70 4.54
C TYR A 187 4.03 6.28 5.32
N ALA A 188 5.19 6.70 4.83
CA ALA A 188 6.47 6.46 5.47
C ALA A 188 7.32 7.74 5.44
N VAL A 189 7.76 8.20 6.60
CA VAL A 189 8.71 9.30 6.72
C VAL A 189 10.12 8.74 6.91
N THR A 190 11.13 9.41 6.35
CA THR A 190 12.53 9.10 6.64
C THR A 190 12.87 9.45 8.08
N ALA A 191 13.85 8.76 8.66
CA ALA A 191 14.22 8.94 10.08
C ALA A 191 14.72 10.36 10.39
N ASP A 192 15.25 11.07 9.39
CA ASP A 192 15.70 12.47 9.48
C ASP A 192 14.59 13.49 9.19
N GLY A 193 13.36 13.03 8.90
CA GLY A 193 12.22 13.90 8.58
C GLY A 193 12.34 14.66 7.26
N SER A 194 13.32 14.34 6.41
CA SER A 194 13.59 15.11 5.18
C SER A 194 12.65 14.75 4.03
N SER A 195 12.10 13.53 4.02
CA SER A 195 11.26 13.04 2.95
C SER A 195 10.13 12.14 3.46
N MET A 196 8.98 12.21 2.79
CA MET A 196 7.86 11.30 2.99
C MET A 196 7.55 10.57 1.70
N THR A 197 7.33 9.27 1.78
CA THR A 197 6.83 8.45 0.68
C THR A 197 5.40 8.05 0.95
N VAL A 198 4.53 8.24 -0.05
CA VAL A 198 3.15 7.73 -0.05
C VAL A 198 3.01 6.73 -1.19
N THR A 199 2.81 5.47 -0.86
CA THR A 199 2.52 4.42 -1.85
C THR A 199 1.02 4.16 -1.88
N THR A 200 0.41 4.29 -3.06
CA THR A 200 -1.03 4.13 -3.25
C THR A 200 -1.28 2.90 -4.10
N LYS A 201 -2.07 1.96 -3.57
CA LYS A 201 -2.56 0.78 -4.28
C LYS A 201 -4.08 0.87 -4.45
N ILE A 202 -4.56 0.67 -5.67
CA ILE A 202 -5.97 0.71 -6.02
C ILE A 202 -6.36 -0.66 -6.57
N GLU A 203 -7.34 -1.31 -5.94
CA GLU A 203 -7.77 -2.68 -6.21
C GLU A 203 -9.26 -2.72 -6.58
N GLY A 204 -9.66 -3.42 -7.66
CA GLY A 204 -11.08 -3.69 -7.95
C GLY A 204 -11.75 -2.88 -9.08
N ARG A 205 -10.98 -2.20 -9.94
CA ARG A 205 -11.47 -1.54 -11.18
C ARG A 205 -11.13 -2.33 -12.46
N GLY A 206 -11.22 -3.67 -12.41
CA GLY A 206 -10.82 -4.56 -13.51
C GLY A 206 -9.30 -4.75 -13.67
N ARG A 207 -8.49 -3.95 -12.95
CA ARG A 207 -7.06 -4.14 -12.74
C ARG A 207 -6.62 -3.46 -11.44
N ASP A 208 -5.46 -3.87 -10.95
CA ASP A 208 -4.78 -3.22 -9.84
C ASP A 208 -3.79 -2.18 -10.40
N VAL A 209 -3.73 -1.02 -9.76
CA VAL A 209 -2.74 0.03 -10.05
C VAL A 209 -2.00 0.37 -8.78
N GLU A 210 -0.68 0.50 -8.89
CA GLU A 210 0.18 0.94 -7.79
C GLU A 210 1.11 2.06 -8.28
N PHE A 211 1.23 3.11 -7.47
CA PHE A 211 2.13 4.22 -7.75
C PHE A 211 2.67 4.82 -6.46
N LYS A 212 3.87 5.41 -6.57
CA LYS A 212 4.61 5.99 -5.47
C LYS A 212 4.75 7.50 -5.66
N ARG A 213 4.39 8.26 -4.63
CA ARG A 213 4.66 9.70 -4.52
C ARG A 213 5.73 9.93 -3.47
N VAL A 214 6.74 10.72 -3.82
CA VAL A 214 7.81 11.14 -2.93
C VAL A 214 7.67 12.62 -2.68
N TYR A 215 7.73 13.01 -1.42
CA TYR A 215 7.63 14.38 -0.96
C TYR A 215 8.91 14.82 -0.28
N ALA A 216 9.26 16.08 -0.44
CA ALA A 216 10.30 16.75 0.32
C ALA A 216 9.66 17.64 1.40
N ALA A 217 10.22 17.63 2.60
CA ALA A 217 9.81 18.55 3.66
C ALA A 217 10.06 20.00 3.22
N GLN A 218 9.09 20.88 3.44
CA GLN A 218 9.26 22.32 3.36
C GLN A 218 9.78 22.80 4.72
N ARG A 219 10.94 23.47 4.72
CA ARG A 219 11.52 24.08 5.92
C ARG A 219 11.19 25.57 5.98
#